data_AF-A0A0C9Z9Q5-F1
#
_entry.id   AF-A0A0C9Z9Q5-F1
#
_cell.length_a   1.000
_cell.length_b   1.000
_cell.length_c   1.000
_cell.angle_alpha   90.00
_cell.angle_beta   90.00
_cell.angle_gamma   90.00
#
_symmetry.space_group_name_H-M   'P 1'
#
loop_
_entity.id
_entity.type
_entity.pdbx_description
1 polymer ?
#
loop_
_entity_poly.entity_id
_entity_poly.type
_entity_poly.pdbx_seq_one_letter_code
_entity_poly.pdbx_strand_id
1 'polypeptide(L)'
;ITARSMHICGQFKSKAQPIVTTTFGFETSANKGVQTRNCLLVSELKQDSAFIFHVCGSSVDEHTGLYTNPVIQQIINEVLFKNKSDDAIKWGKYYNPFPQVAFALTLMAIECAIDEWALGSYEMISFKEDEYSGVFNSHLTSLDEFSKAAGKLDLLKKLLEQVHSTGW
;
A
#
# COMPACT_ATOMS: atom_id res chain seq x y z
N ILE A 1 -8.19 -7.86 -19.66
CA ILE A 1 -8.57 -7.42 -18.30
C ILE A 1 -9.99 -6.87 -18.33
N THR A 2 -10.82 -7.12 -17.30
CA THR A 2 -12.24 -6.77 -17.28
C THR A 2 -12.48 -5.43 -16.58
N ALA A 3 -13.58 -4.73 -16.92
CA ALA A 3 -13.97 -3.45 -16.32
C ALA A 3 -14.01 -3.47 -14.78
N ARG A 4 -14.24 -4.64 -14.19
CA ARG A 4 -14.26 -4.85 -12.74
C ARG A 4 -12.89 -4.65 -12.08
N SER A 5 -11.80 -5.07 -12.72
CA SER A 5 -10.44 -4.90 -12.20
C SER A 5 -10.06 -3.41 -12.15
N MET A 6 -10.35 -2.66 -13.21
CA MET A 6 -10.11 -1.21 -13.25
C MET A 6 -10.90 -0.46 -12.18
N HIS A 7 -12.16 -0.88 -11.94
CA HIS A 7 -12.99 -0.28 -10.89
C HIS A 7 -12.40 -0.50 -9.48
N ILE A 8 -11.93 -1.71 -9.17
CA ILE A 8 -11.32 -2.02 -7.87
C ILE A 8 -10.03 -1.22 -7.69
N CYS A 9 -9.14 -1.19 -8.68
CA CYS A 9 -7.91 -0.40 -8.60
C CYS A 9 -8.20 1.10 -8.38
N GLY A 10 -9.21 1.64 -9.07
CA GLY A 10 -9.67 3.01 -8.86
C GLY A 10 -10.16 3.27 -7.43
N GLN A 11 -10.88 2.32 -6.83
CA GLN A 11 -11.32 2.44 -5.43
C GLN A 11 -10.12 2.47 -4.47
N PHE A 12 -9.21 1.51 -4.58
CA PHE A 12 -8.01 1.47 -3.74
C PHE A 12 -7.22 2.77 -3.83
N LYS A 13 -6.98 3.26 -5.05
CA LYS A 13 -6.29 4.54 -5.24
C LYS A 13 -7.00 5.70 -4.56
N SER A 14 -8.30 5.87 -4.82
CA SER A 14 -9.07 6.98 -4.28
C SER A 14 -9.09 7.03 -2.74
N LYS A 15 -9.00 5.87 -2.08
CA LYS A 15 -8.90 5.77 -0.62
C LYS A 15 -7.47 5.92 -0.12
N ALA A 16 -6.49 5.39 -0.85
CA ALA A 16 -5.08 5.50 -0.52
C ALA A 16 -4.60 6.95 -0.51
N GLN A 17 -4.97 7.75 -1.52
CA GLN A 17 -4.52 9.13 -1.69
C GLN A 17 -4.60 10.01 -0.41
N PRO A 18 -5.78 10.23 0.20
CA PRO A 18 -5.89 11.07 1.40
C PRO A 18 -5.19 10.46 2.61
N ILE A 19 -5.18 9.13 2.73
CA ILE A 19 -4.54 8.42 3.85
C ILE A 19 -3.02 8.55 3.75
N VAL A 20 -2.43 8.26 2.59
CA VAL A 20 -0.99 8.40 2.30
C VAL A 20 -0.54 9.85 2.49
N THR A 21 -1.30 10.81 1.95
CA THR A 21 -1.02 12.25 2.09
C THR A 21 -0.91 12.64 3.57
N THR A 22 -1.90 12.23 4.37
CA THR A 22 -1.96 12.59 5.79
C THR A 22 -0.91 11.83 6.62
N THR A 23 -0.77 10.53 6.40
CA THR A 23 0.11 9.65 7.20
C THR A 23 1.58 9.96 7.00
N PHE A 24 2.01 10.27 5.77
CA PHE A 24 3.39 10.66 5.49
C PHE A 24 3.61 12.18 5.59
N GLY A 25 2.54 12.96 5.71
CA GLY A 25 2.62 14.40 5.89
C GLY A 25 3.04 15.14 4.62
N PHE A 26 2.54 14.73 3.46
CA PHE A 26 2.69 15.51 2.23
C PHE A 26 1.87 16.80 2.32
N GLU A 27 2.42 17.91 1.83
CA GLU A 27 1.77 19.22 1.94
C GLU A 27 1.64 19.89 0.57
N THR A 28 0.43 20.31 0.21
CA THR A 28 0.21 21.15 -0.98
C THR A 28 0.67 22.57 -0.69
N SER A 29 1.70 23.03 -1.41
CA SER A 29 2.21 24.40 -1.25
C SER A 29 2.89 24.90 -2.53
N ALA A 30 2.80 26.21 -2.77
CA ALA A 30 3.60 26.90 -3.79
C ALA A 30 5.02 27.22 -3.30
N ASN A 31 5.30 26.99 -2.01
CA ASN A 31 6.63 27.22 -1.44
C ASN A 31 7.60 26.14 -1.95
N LYS A 32 8.68 26.58 -2.62
CA LYS A 32 9.71 25.67 -3.16
C LYS A 32 10.35 24.79 -2.10
N GLY A 33 10.54 25.28 -0.86
CA GLY A 33 11.07 24.49 0.24
C GLY A 33 10.16 23.33 0.65
N VAL A 34 8.83 23.56 0.63
CA VAL A 34 7.84 22.48 0.87
C VAL A 34 7.85 21.48 -0.28
N GLN A 35 7.93 21.94 -1.52
CA GLN A 35 8.04 21.05 -2.69
C GLN A 35 9.32 20.20 -2.64
N THR A 36 10.46 20.79 -2.28
CA THR A 36 11.71 20.04 -2.07
C THR A 36 11.56 19.01 -0.95
N ARG A 37 10.90 19.35 0.17
CA ARG A 37 10.62 18.39 1.25
C ARG A 37 9.77 17.21 0.76
N ASN A 38 8.72 17.48 -0.01
CA ASN A 38 7.88 16.43 -0.59
C ASN A 38 8.68 15.52 -1.54
N CYS A 39 9.53 16.06 -2.42
CA CYS A 39 10.39 15.26 -3.30
C CYS A 39 11.37 14.37 -2.51
N LEU A 40 11.98 14.91 -1.45
CA LEU A 40 12.86 14.15 -0.57
C LEU A 40 12.10 13.02 0.11
N LEU A 41 10.90 13.30 0.64
CA LEU A 41 10.05 12.30 1.27
C LEU A 41 9.63 11.20 0.30
N VAL A 42 9.27 11.52 -0.95
CA VAL A 42 9.03 10.50 -1.99
C VAL A 42 10.25 9.61 -2.18
N SER A 43 11.43 10.21 -2.28
CA SER A 43 12.68 9.47 -2.48
C SER A 43 12.97 8.52 -1.30
N GLU A 44 12.81 9.00 -0.07
CA GLU A 44 13.01 8.23 1.16
C GLU A 44 12.00 7.08 1.29
N LEU A 45 10.72 7.34 1.03
CA LEU A 45 9.67 6.31 1.13
C LEU A 45 9.82 5.20 0.08
N LYS A 46 10.28 5.56 -1.12
CA LYS A 46 10.47 4.61 -2.23
C LYS A 46 11.78 3.84 -2.13
N GLN A 47 12.81 4.42 -1.50
CA GLN A 47 14.07 3.73 -1.29
C GLN A 47 13.83 2.43 -0.50
N ASP A 48 14.20 1.30 -1.10
CA ASP A 48 14.01 -0.05 -0.54
C ASP A 48 12.58 -0.33 -0.05
N SER A 49 11.59 0.32 -0.70
CA SER A 49 10.17 0.27 -0.30
C SER A 49 9.94 0.61 1.17
N ALA A 50 10.68 1.58 1.74
CA ALA A 50 10.60 1.97 3.16
C ALA A 50 9.15 2.17 3.67
N PHE A 51 8.23 2.63 2.81
CA PHE A 51 6.81 2.82 3.15
C PHE A 51 6.09 1.56 3.69
N ILE A 52 6.62 0.34 3.46
CA ILE A 52 6.00 -0.90 3.94
C ILE A 52 6.35 -1.24 5.40
N PHE A 53 7.40 -0.61 5.95
CA PHE A 53 7.89 -0.89 7.30
C PHE A 53 7.13 -0.08 8.36
N HIS A 54 6.99 -0.65 9.56
CA HIS A 54 6.39 0.04 10.70
C HIS A 54 7.29 1.17 11.22
N VAL A 55 8.60 0.92 11.27
CA VAL A 55 9.62 1.90 11.66
C VAL A 55 10.75 1.85 10.64
N CYS A 56 11.09 3.01 10.09
CA CYS A 56 12.26 3.20 9.24
C CYS A 56 13.38 3.84 10.06
N GLY A 57 14.52 3.16 10.15
CA GLY A 57 15.76 3.72 10.67
C GLY A 57 16.60 4.38 9.58
N SER A 58 17.86 4.70 9.92
CA SER A 58 18.80 5.34 8.99
C SER A 58 19.47 4.34 8.03
N SER A 59 19.29 3.04 8.26
CA SER A 59 19.80 1.95 7.43
C SER A 59 18.77 0.83 7.29
N VAL A 60 18.94 -0.03 6.29
CA VAL A 60 18.03 -1.16 6.01
C VAL A 60 17.92 -2.12 7.20
N ASP A 61 19.02 -2.36 7.93
CA ASP A 61 19.03 -3.24 9.10
C ASP A 61 18.27 -2.66 10.31
N GLU A 62 18.03 -1.34 10.32
CA GLU A 62 17.25 -0.66 11.35
C GLU A 62 15.75 -0.61 11.01
N HIS A 63 15.36 -0.99 9.79
CA HIS A 63 13.95 -1.10 9.43
C HIS A 63 13.30 -2.27 10.15
N THR A 64 12.15 -2.03 10.80
CA THR A 64 11.44 -3.07 11.53
C THR A 64 9.95 -3.11 11.18
N GLY A 65 9.35 -4.29 11.35
CA GLY A 65 7.93 -4.49 11.05
C GLY A 65 7.63 -4.43 9.54
N LEU A 66 8.34 -5.22 8.74
CA LEU A 66 8.07 -5.39 7.31
C LEU A 66 6.57 -5.70 7.08
N TYR A 67 5.94 -4.96 6.16
CA TYR A 67 4.51 -5.03 5.83
C TYR A 67 3.54 -4.66 6.97
N THR A 68 4.01 -4.03 8.05
CA THR A 68 3.17 -3.64 9.19
C THR A 68 3.05 -2.13 9.40
N ASN A 69 3.37 -1.34 8.36
CA ASN A 69 3.05 0.08 8.36
C ASN A 69 1.53 0.28 8.56
N PRO A 70 1.08 1.09 9.54
CA PRO A 70 -0.35 1.32 9.80
C PRO A 70 -1.15 1.79 8.59
N VAL A 71 -0.51 2.49 7.64
CA VAL A 71 -1.14 2.96 6.40
C VAL A 71 -1.78 1.80 5.60
N ILE A 72 -1.14 0.61 5.65
CA ILE A 72 -1.60 -0.58 4.92
C ILE A 72 -2.95 -1.04 5.47
N GLN A 73 -3.04 -1.23 6.79
CA GLN A 73 -4.28 -1.66 7.45
C GLN A 73 -5.38 -0.61 7.31
N GLN A 74 -5.04 0.68 7.43
CA GLN A 74 -6.00 1.78 7.27
C GLN A 74 -6.66 1.75 5.89
N ILE A 75 -5.87 1.57 4.81
CA ILE A 75 -6.39 1.50 3.45
C ILE A 75 -7.23 0.24 3.25
N ILE A 76 -6.77 -0.91 3.71
CA ILE A 76 -7.52 -2.18 3.62
C ILE A 76 -8.89 -2.04 4.30
N ASN A 77 -8.92 -1.47 5.50
CA ASN A 77 -10.16 -1.27 6.24
C ASN A 77 -11.11 -0.32 5.50
N GLU A 78 -10.59 0.81 5.01
CA GLU A 78 -11.38 1.80 4.28
C GLU A 78 -11.94 1.31 2.94
N VAL A 79 -11.28 0.36 2.28
CA VAL A 79 -11.70 -0.17 0.97
C VAL A 79 -12.57 -1.42 1.09
N LEU A 80 -12.26 -2.33 2.02
CA LEU A 80 -12.83 -3.68 2.02
C LEU A 80 -13.68 -4.01 3.25
N PHE A 81 -13.52 -3.29 4.36
CA PHE A 81 -14.15 -3.63 5.64
C PHE A 81 -14.97 -2.51 6.29
N LYS A 82 -15.10 -1.34 5.65
CA LYS A 82 -15.72 -0.17 6.28
C LYS A 82 -17.23 -0.29 6.45
N ASN A 83 -17.92 -0.82 5.44
CA ASN A 83 -19.37 -0.87 5.37
C ASN A 83 -19.87 -2.29 5.20
N LYS A 84 -21.09 -2.57 5.68
CA LYS A 84 -21.77 -3.88 5.50
C LYS A 84 -21.88 -4.33 4.04
N SER A 85 -21.79 -3.38 3.11
CA SER A 85 -21.84 -3.63 1.67
C SER A 85 -20.50 -4.00 1.05
N ASP A 86 -19.40 -3.86 1.77
CA ASP A 86 -18.05 -4.01 1.23
C ASP A 86 -17.70 -5.49 1.08
N ASP A 87 -16.79 -5.78 0.13
CA ASP A 87 -16.58 -7.14 -0.36
C ASP A 87 -16.07 -8.08 0.73
N ALA A 88 -15.19 -7.63 1.63
CA ALA A 88 -14.69 -8.50 2.69
C ALA A 88 -15.73 -8.76 3.80
N ILE A 89 -16.74 -7.90 3.96
CA ILE A 89 -17.85 -8.16 4.88
C ILE A 89 -18.88 -9.10 4.23
N LYS A 90 -19.28 -8.84 2.98
CA LYS A 90 -20.24 -9.70 2.26
C LYS A 90 -19.71 -11.11 2.04
N TRP A 91 -18.41 -11.21 1.79
CA TRP A 91 -17.77 -12.43 1.31
C TRP A 91 -16.62 -12.89 2.21
N GLY A 92 -16.72 -12.64 3.52
CA GLY A 92 -15.62 -12.83 4.48
C GLY A 92 -14.91 -14.18 4.43
N LYS A 93 -15.61 -15.27 4.06
CA LYS A 93 -14.99 -16.59 3.86
C LYS A 93 -13.88 -16.62 2.80
N TYR A 94 -13.92 -15.73 1.80
CA TYR A 94 -12.89 -15.61 0.76
C TYR A 94 -11.78 -14.62 1.13
N TYR A 95 -11.95 -13.88 2.23
CA TYR A 95 -10.98 -12.94 2.76
C TYR A 95 -10.31 -13.45 4.03
N ASN A 96 -10.49 -14.73 4.38
CA ASN A 96 -9.87 -15.37 5.54
C ASN A 96 -9.07 -16.62 5.12
N PRO A 97 -7.73 -16.61 5.16
CA PRO A 97 -6.88 -15.45 5.48
C PRO A 97 -6.99 -14.35 4.41
N PHE A 98 -6.52 -13.13 4.73
CA PHE A 98 -6.63 -12.01 3.79
C PHE A 98 -5.98 -12.35 2.43
N PRO A 99 -6.58 -12.02 1.28
CA PRO A 99 -6.04 -12.45 0.00
C PRO A 99 -4.71 -11.72 -0.30
N GLN A 100 -3.65 -12.48 -0.59
CA GLN A 100 -2.35 -11.92 -0.98
C GLN A 100 -2.45 -10.95 -2.16
N VAL A 101 -3.33 -11.24 -3.13
CA VAL A 101 -3.61 -10.36 -4.28
C VAL A 101 -4.18 -9.01 -3.84
N ALA A 102 -5.12 -9.00 -2.88
CA ALA A 102 -5.67 -7.75 -2.34
C ALA A 102 -4.63 -6.97 -1.52
N PHE A 103 -3.71 -7.68 -0.87
CA PHE A 103 -2.58 -7.07 -0.16
C PHE A 103 -1.61 -6.39 -1.14
N ALA A 104 -1.20 -7.07 -2.21
CA ALA A 104 -0.36 -6.50 -3.25
C ALA A 104 -1.01 -5.29 -3.96
N LEU A 105 -2.34 -5.34 -4.20
CA LEU A 105 -3.09 -4.20 -4.72
C LEU A 105 -3.04 -2.99 -3.77
N THR A 106 -3.08 -3.23 -2.46
CA THR A 106 -2.94 -2.18 -1.44
C THR A 106 -1.56 -1.53 -1.51
N LEU A 107 -0.50 -2.34 -1.56
CA LEU A 107 0.88 -1.83 -1.64
C LEU A 107 1.11 -0.99 -2.91
N MET A 108 0.64 -1.49 -4.06
CA MET A 108 0.68 -0.76 -5.32
C MET A 108 -0.11 0.56 -5.26
N ALA A 109 -1.28 0.58 -4.60
CA ALA A 109 -2.06 1.81 -4.45
C ALA A 109 -1.38 2.85 -3.55
N ILE A 110 -0.66 2.39 -2.51
CA ILE A 110 0.17 3.27 -1.67
C ILE A 110 1.30 3.87 -2.50
N GLU A 111 2.04 3.04 -3.24
CA GLU A 111 3.14 3.50 -4.08
C GLU A 111 2.66 4.48 -5.16
N CYS A 112 1.52 4.19 -5.79
CA CYS A 112 0.90 5.10 -6.74
C CYS A 112 0.55 6.46 -6.09
N ALA A 113 -0.01 6.46 -4.88
CA ALA A 113 -0.31 7.70 -4.17
C ALA A 113 0.94 8.47 -3.74
N ILE A 114 2.07 7.78 -3.50
CA ILE A 114 3.37 8.42 -3.24
C ILE A 114 3.91 9.07 -4.53
N ASP A 115 3.79 8.39 -5.68
CA ASP A 115 4.26 8.89 -6.97
C ASP A 115 3.58 10.19 -7.39
N GLU A 116 2.33 10.43 -6.96
CA GLU A 116 1.61 11.69 -7.20
C GLU A 116 2.29 12.92 -6.60
N TRP A 117 3.27 12.73 -5.73
CA TRP A 117 4.05 13.80 -5.10
C TRP A 117 5.48 13.90 -5.64
N ALA A 118 5.83 13.14 -6.69
CA ALA A 118 7.21 13.04 -7.19
C ALA A 118 7.81 14.40 -7.62
N LEU A 119 6.97 15.31 -8.14
CA LEU A 119 7.38 16.66 -8.54
C LEU A 119 7.33 17.68 -7.39
N GLY A 120 7.02 17.24 -6.18
CA GLY A 120 6.92 18.07 -4.98
C GLY A 120 5.58 18.79 -4.83
N SER A 121 4.79 18.85 -5.89
CA SER A 121 3.36 19.20 -5.87
C SER A 121 2.52 17.97 -6.15
N TYR A 122 1.30 17.95 -5.60
CA TYR A 122 0.32 16.91 -5.93
C TYR A 122 -0.09 17.00 -7.40
N GLU A 123 0.12 15.90 -8.12
CA GLU A 123 -0.38 15.69 -9.47
C GLU A 123 -1.15 14.37 -9.53
N MET A 124 -2.40 14.43 -9.98
CA MET A 124 -3.19 13.22 -10.14
C MET A 124 -2.61 12.36 -11.27
N ILE A 125 -2.05 11.20 -10.92
CA ILE A 125 -1.55 10.23 -11.91
C ILE A 125 -2.71 9.36 -12.37
N SER A 126 -2.90 9.19 -13.68
CA SER A 126 -3.91 8.24 -14.14
C SER A 126 -3.47 6.81 -13.78
N PHE A 127 -4.34 6.04 -13.13
CA PHE A 127 -4.06 4.63 -12.89
C PHE A 127 -4.15 3.89 -14.22
N LYS A 128 -3.05 3.83 -14.96
CA LYS A 128 -2.98 3.04 -16.19
C LYS A 128 -2.36 1.69 -15.89
N GLU A 129 -3.04 0.65 -16.38
CA GLU A 129 -2.66 -0.74 -16.15
C GLU A 129 -1.27 -1.07 -16.72
N ASP A 130 -0.90 -0.48 -17.85
CA ASP A 130 0.43 -0.60 -18.44
C ASP A 130 1.53 -0.01 -17.55
N GLU A 131 1.24 1.06 -16.80
CA GLU A 131 2.20 1.72 -15.92
C GLU A 131 2.36 0.99 -14.57
N TYR A 132 1.27 0.50 -13.97
CA TYR A 132 1.29 -0.11 -12.62
C TYR A 132 1.23 -1.63 -12.58
N SER A 133 1.02 -2.33 -13.70
CA SER A 133 1.09 -3.81 -13.72
C SER A 133 2.47 -4.34 -13.31
N GLY A 134 3.56 -3.65 -13.71
CA GLY A 134 4.92 -3.97 -13.26
C GLY A 134 5.09 -3.84 -11.76
N VAL A 135 4.60 -2.75 -11.17
CA VAL A 135 4.63 -2.49 -9.73
C VAL A 135 3.83 -3.55 -8.95
N PHE A 136 2.61 -3.86 -9.42
CA PHE A 136 1.79 -4.91 -8.83
C PHE A 136 2.49 -6.28 -8.83
N ASN A 137 3.06 -6.68 -9.97
CA ASN A 137 3.76 -7.96 -10.10
C ASN A 137 5.03 -8.00 -9.25
N SER A 138 5.72 -6.86 -9.11
CA SER A 138 6.87 -6.74 -8.20
C SER A 138 6.45 -7.01 -6.76
N HIS A 139 5.40 -6.35 -6.27
CA HIS A 139 4.88 -6.59 -4.91
C HIS A 139 4.44 -8.03 -4.69
N LEU A 140 3.75 -8.64 -5.67
CA LEU A 140 3.41 -10.07 -5.60
C LEU A 140 4.65 -10.97 -5.47
N THR A 141 5.67 -10.69 -6.27
CA THR A 141 6.93 -11.45 -6.26
C THR A 141 7.63 -11.30 -4.91
N SER A 142 7.71 -10.09 -4.37
CA SER A 142 8.30 -9.84 -3.05
C SER A 142 7.54 -10.52 -1.92
N LEU A 143 6.20 -10.58 -1.98
CA LEU A 143 5.39 -11.33 -1.02
C LEU A 143 5.67 -12.85 -1.11
N ASP A 144 5.80 -13.39 -2.32
CA ASP A 144 6.17 -14.80 -2.52
C ASP A 144 7.58 -15.11 -2.01
N GLU A 145 8.53 -14.20 -2.22
CA GLU A 145 9.90 -14.31 -1.70
C GLU A 145 9.92 -14.22 -0.17
N PHE A 146 9.16 -13.29 0.42
CA PHE A 146 8.98 -13.19 1.86
C PHE A 146 8.42 -14.49 2.46
N SER A 147 7.42 -15.07 1.80
CA SER A 147 6.85 -16.37 2.19
C SER A 147 7.90 -17.49 2.17
N LYS A 148 8.70 -17.56 1.10
CA LYS A 148 9.77 -18.55 0.96
C LYS A 148 10.89 -18.36 2.00
N ALA A 149 11.32 -17.12 2.23
CA ALA A 149 12.38 -16.78 3.18
C ALA A 149 11.95 -17.06 4.63
N ALA A 150 10.67 -16.85 4.94
CA ALA A 150 10.09 -17.20 6.24
C ALA A 150 10.09 -18.73 6.52
N GLY A 151 10.27 -19.56 5.50
CA GLY A 151 10.36 -21.01 5.63
C GLY A 151 9.17 -21.61 6.38
N LYS A 152 9.44 -22.38 7.45
CA LYS A 152 8.41 -23.04 8.27
C LYS A 152 7.60 -22.10 9.17
N LEU A 153 8.00 -20.83 9.31
CA LEU A 153 7.33 -19.89 10.22
C LEU A 153 5.99 -19.37 9.67
N ASP A 154 5.74 -19.58 8.37
CA ASP A 154 4.54 -19.17 7.64
C ASP A 154 4.14 -17.72 7.94
N LEU A 155 5.15 -16.83 7.96
CA LEU A 155 5.00 -15.45 8.41
C LEU A 155 4.03 -14.66 7.54
N LEU A 156 4.04 -14.91 6.22
CA LEU A 156 3.07 -14.29 5.32
C LEU A 156 1.64 -14.70 5.68
N LYS A 157 1.38 -15.98 5.92
CA LYS A 157 0.06 -16.43 6.32
C LYS A 157 -0.38 -15.79 7.63
N LYS A 158 0.48 -15.75 8.65
CA LYS A 158 0.18 -15.09 9.93
C LYS A 158 -0.12 -13.60 9.76
N LEU A 159 0.65 -12.91 8.92
CA LEU A 159 0.40 -11.52 8.57
C LEU A 159 -0.99 -11.36 7.93
N LEU A 160 -1.34 -12.19 6.95
CA LEU A 160 -2.63 -12.12 6.27
C LEU A 160 -3.81 -12.51 7.19
N GLU A 161 -3.61 -13.44 8.12
CA GLU A 161 -4.57 -13.75 9.19
C GLU A 161 -4.77 -12.54 10.12
N GLN A 162 -3.67 -11.88 10.53
CA GLN A 162 -3.70 -10.68 11.36
C GLN A 162 -4.44 -9.53 10.65
N VAL A 163 -4.12 -9.28 9.38
CA VAL A 163 -4.76 -8.24 8.56
C VAL A 163 -6.27 -8.46 8.49
N HIS A 164 -6.71 -9.70 8.24
CA HIS A 164 -8.14 -10.03 8.25
C HIS A 164 -8.76 -9.81 9.64
N SER A 165 -8.10 -10.26 10.72
CA SER A 165 -8.63 -10.13 12.09
C SER A 165 -8.78 -8.68 12.56
N THR A 166 -7.94 -7.77 12.04
CA THR A 166 -7.96 -6.33 12.35
C THR A 166 -8.97 -5.56 11.49
N GLY A 167 -9.55 -6.20 10.47
CA GLY A 167 -10.58 -5.63 9.62
C GLY A 167 -11.97 -5.60 10.24
N TRP A 168 -12.18 -6.19 11.42
CA TRP A 168 -13.48 -6.29 12.09
C TRP A 168 -13.66 -5.25 13.21
#